data_AF-A0A3R6NZ16-F1
#
_entry.id   AF-A0A3R6NZ16-F1
#
_cell.length_a   1.000
_cell.length_b   1.000
_cell.length_c   1.000
_cell.angle_alpha   90.00
_cell.angle_beta   90.00
_cell.angle_gamma   90.00
#
_symmetry.space_group_name_H-M   'P 1'
#
loop_
_entity.id
_entity.type
_entity.pdbx_description
1 polymer ?
#
loop_
_entity_poly.entity_id
_entity_poly.type
_entity_poly.pdbx_seq_one_letter_code
_entity_poly.pdbx_strand_id
1 'polypeptide(L)'
;AKVWVCASDVDLSSSFTSLASQEYTVGENGDLSIGGSDTIYLAKGTYDFYAVSADSVGTSCPTFSSNESEVLKNGFDYLWVKVDDKAIEGKASKQNVELKFERKAVNIVINIESGTSNGITLTGWDSSGDSAKILPPNPDSKCKMKLSDGSITPATTVLTAGNEAKMTCGEVENNKATVSYIMLPLIDATSSPVPTVTLRVKVKNTGESEGVVRTYTTQL
;
A
#
# COMPACT_ATOMS: atom_id res chain seq x y z
N ALA A 1 -6.61 -10.32 6.58
CA ALA A 1 -5.62 -9.74 7.52
C ALA A 1 -5.03 -10.85 8.37
N LYS A 2 -3.76 -10.77 8.76
CA LYS A 2 -3.15 -11.70 9.72
C LYS A 2 -2.98 -11.00 11.05
N VAL A 3 -3.37 -11.68 12.13
CA VAL A 3 -3.34 -11.16 13.51
C VAL A 3 -2.35 -12.00 14.31
N TRP A 4 -1.51 -11.33 15.08
CA TRP A 4 -0.60 -11.92 16.07
C TRP A 4 -0.97 -11.40 17.46
N VAL A 5 -0.76 -12.24 18.46
CA VAL A 5 -0.93 -11.86 19.86
C VAL A 5 0.18 -12.43 20.74
N CYS A 6 0.60 -11.64 21.72
CA CYS A 6 1.54 -12.04 22.77
C CYS A 6 1.21 -11.36 24.09
N ALA A 7 1.79 -11.86 25.18
CA ALA A 7 1.81 -11.08 26.42
C ALA A 7 2.56 -9.75 26.17
N SER A 8 2.15 -8.67 26.86
CA SER A 8 2.64 -7.30 26.58
C SER A 8 4.12 -7.05 26.91
N ASP A 9 4.80 -7.99 27.56
CA ASP A 9 6.23 -7.92 27.89
C ASP A 9 7.12 -8.77 26.96
N VAL A 10 6.55 -9.33 25.88
CA VAL A 10 7.29 -10.20 24.95
C VAL A 10 8.16 -9.39 23.99
N ASP A 11 9.44 -9.74 23.93
CA ASP A 11 10.37 -9.24 22.90
C ASP A 11 10.17 -9.98 21.57
N LEU A 12 9.63 -9.26 20.58
CA LEU A 12 9.35 -9.77 19.23
C LEU A 12 10.61 -10.18 18.46
N SER A 13 11.80 -9.70 18.83
CA SER A 13 13.05 -10.05 18.16
C SER A 13 13.55 -11.45 18.52
N SER A 14 13.26 -11.92 19.73
CA SER A 14 13.72 -13.21 20.27
C SER A 14 12.62 -14.27 20.34
N SER A 15 11.34 -13.89 20.35
CA SER A 15 10.21 -14.79 20.63
C SER A 15 9.17 -14.90 19.50
N PHE A 16 9.53 -14.54 18.27
CA PHE A 16 8.57 -14.48 17.15
C PHE A 16 7.84 -15.82 16.85
N THR A 17 8.54 -16.95 17.01
CA THR A 17 7.99 -18.28 16.69
C THR A 17 6.98 -18.80 17.71
N SER A 18 6.88 -18.17 18.88
CA SER A 18 5.91 -18.54 19.93
C SER A 18 4.65 -17.66 19.93
N LEU A 19 4.56 -16.69 19.01
CA LEU A 19 3.36 -15.86 18.85
C LEU A 19 2.19 -16.71 18.37
N ALA A 20 1.08 -16.67 19.11
CA ALA A 20 -0.18 -17.15 18.55
C ALA A 20 -0.55 -16.21 17.40
N SER A 21 -0.78 -16.77 16.22
CA SER A 21 -1.11 -15.98 15.04
C SER A 21 -2.10 -16.71 14.15
N GLN A 22 -2.90 -15.93 13.45
CA GLN A 22 -3.97 -16.49 12.65
C GLN A 22 -4.44 -15.54 11.54
N GLU A 23 -4.85 -16.12 10.42
CA GLU A 23 -5.44 -15.38 9.31
C GLU A 23 -6.94 -15.23 9.47
N TYR A 24 -7.41 -14.00 9.24
CA TYR A 24 -8.80 -13.60 9.29
C TYR A 24 -9.25 -13.14 7.90
N THR A 25 -10.46 -13.55 7.53
CA THR A 25 -11.16 -13.05 6.35
C THR A 25 -11.80 -11.70 6.67
N VAL A 26 -11.53 -10.70 5.83
CA VAL A 26 -12.10 -9.36 5.95
C VAL A 26 -13.45 -9.36 5.24
N GLY A 27 -14.53 -9.08 5.96
CA GLY A 27 -15.86 -8.87 5.39
C GLY A 27 -16.03 -7.46 4.81
N GLU A 28 -17.10 -7.26 4.03
CA GLU A 28 -17.39 -5.99 3.34
C GLU A 28 -17.53 -4.79 4.29
N ASN A 29 -17.94 -5.03 5.54
CA ASN A 29 -18.09 -4.00 6.58
C ASN A 29 -16.82 -3.79 7.43
N GLY A 30 -15.70 -4.43 7.08
CA GLY A 30 -14.46 -4.36 7.85
C GLY A 30 -14.37 -5.35 9.02
N ASP A 31 -15.41 -6.17 9.23
CA ASP A 31 -15.38 -7.23 10.24
C ASP A 31 -14.32 -8.30 9.90
N LEU A 32 -13.52 -8.66 10.89
CA LEU A 32 -12.58 -9.77 10.78
C LEU A 32 -13.24 -11.06 11.27
N SER A 33 -13.43 -11.99 10.34
CA SER A 33 -14.06 -13.28 10.61
C SER A 33 -13.06 -14.43 10.50
N ILE A 34 -13.34 -15.49 11.24
CA ILE A 34 -12.46 -16.64 11.34
C ILE A 34 -13.26 -17.92 11.60
N GLY A 35 -12.77 -19.05 11.07
CA GLY A 35 -13.32 -20.37 11.35
C GLY A 35 -13.22 -20.76 12.82
N GLY A 36 -14.13 -21.61 13.30
CA GLY A 36 -14.20 -22.02 14.71
C GLY A 36 -12.96 -22.78 15.20
N SER A 37 -12.31 -23.59 14.35
CA SER A 37 -11.07 -24.31 14.66
C SER A 37 -9.87 -23.39 14.86
N ASP A 38 -9.95 -22.18 14.30
CA ASP A 38 -8.83 -21.26 14.18
C ASP A 38 -8.95 -20.13 15.21
N THR A 39 -9.93 -20.21 16.12
CA THR A 39 -10.15 -19.21 17.17
C THR A 39 -8.94 -19.14 18.12
N ILE A 40 -8.43 -17.94 18.35
CA ILE A 40 -7.38 -17.69 19.35
C ILE A 40 -8.02 -17.64 20.74
N TYR A 41 -7.65 -18.58 21.61
CA TYR A 41 -8.07 -18.61 23.01
C TYR A 41 -6.96 -18.05 23.90
N LEU A 42 -7.30 -17.07 24.74
CA LEU A 42 -6.37 -16.41 25.66
C LEU A 42 -6.81 -16.64 27.10
N ALA A 43 -5.83 -16.89 27.98
CA ALA A 43 -6.06 -16.90 29.42
C ALA A 43 -6.30 -15.46 29.93
N LYS A 44 -6.66 -15.34 31.21
CA LYS A 44 -6.68 -14.03 31.87
C LYS A 44 -5.26 -13.44 31.85
N GLY A 45 -5.12 -12.20 31.39
CA GLY A 45 -3.83 -11.54 31.30
C GLY A 45 -3.89 -10.21 30.53
N THR A 46 -2.72 -9.65 30.26
CA THR A 46 -2.55 -8.43 29.46
C THR A 46 -1.74 -8.79 28.22
N TYR A 47 -2.26 -8.41 27.06
CA TYR A 47 -1.74 -8.84 25.77
C TYR A 47 -1.60 -7.69 24.79
N ASP A 48 -0.57 -7.77 23.95
CA ASP A 48 -0.43 -6.93 22.77
C ASP A 48 -0.96 -7.67 21.55
N PHE A 49 -1.72 -6.95 20.73
CA PHE A 49 -2.22 -7.44 19.45
C PHE A 49 -1.55 -6.67 18.33
N TYR A 50 -1.12 -7.40 17.31
CA TYR A 50 -0.59 -6.84 16.08
C TYR A 50 -1.40 -7.39 14.92
N ALA A 51 -1.69 -6.58 13.91
CA ALA A 51 -2.24 -7.11 12.68
C ALA A 51 -1.69 -6.41 11.46
N VAL A 52 -1.57 -7.18 10.38
CA VAL A 52 -1.13 -6.71 9.07
C VAL A 52 -2.14 -7.15 8.03
N SER A 53 -2.41 -6.27 7.07
CA SER A 53 -3.18 -6.60 5.87
C SER A 53 -2.48 -5.98 4.66
N ALA A 54 -2.56 -6.65 3.52
CA ALA A 54 -2.30 -6.03 2.23
C ALA A 54 -3.67 -5.87 1.56
N ASP A 55 -4.08 -4.64 1.28
CA ASP A 55 -5.34 -4.36 0.60
C ASP A 55 -5.20 -4.68 -0.90
N SER A 56 -5.25 -5.96 -1.23
CA SER A 56 -5.33 -6.44 -2.60
C SER A 56 -6.11 -7.75 -2.66
N VAL A 57 -7.06 -7.82 -3.60
CA VAL A 57 -7.87 -9.02 -3.82
C VAL A 57 -6.94 -10.19 -4.16
N GLY A 58 -7.05 -11.29 -3.40
CA GLY A 58 -6.36 -12.54 -3.69
C GLY A 58 -4.86 -12.59 -3.34
N THR A 59 -4.33 -11.65 -2.57
CA THR A 59 -2.94 -11.70 -2.08
C THR A 59 -2.89 -12.02 -0.60
N SER A 60 -2.01 -12.94 -0.20
CA SER A 60 -1.76 -13.22 1.21
C SER A 60 -1.05 -12.06 1.90
N CYS A 61 -1.26 -11.94 3.21
CA CYS A 61 -0.46 -11.04 4.05
C CYS A 61 1.04 -11.39 3.90
N PRO A 62 1.97 -10.40 3.94
CA PRO A 62 3.38 -10.69 3.96
C PRO A 62 3.73 -11.69 5.07
N THR A 63 4.65 -12.59 4.77
CA THR A 63 5.21 -13.50 5.78
C THR A 63 6.14 -12.73 6.68
N PHE A 64 6.03 -12.95 7.99
CA PHE A 64 6.92 -12.36 8.99
C PHE A 64 7.76 -13.43 9.67
N SER A 65 9.02 -13.09 9.97
CA SER A 65 9.95 -13.87 10.76
C SER A 65 10.82 -12.93 11.58
N SER A 66 10.94 -13.17 12.89
CA SER A 66 11.80 -12.38 13.79
C SER A 66 11.57 -10.87 13.68
N ASN A 67 10.30 -10.45 13.78
CA ASN A 67 9.84 -9.07 13.69
C ASN A 67 9.94 -8.40 12.31
N GLU A 68 10.44 -9.08 11.28
CA GLU A 68 10.54 -8.51 9.92
C GLU A 68 9.69 -9.29 8.92
N SER A 69 9.12 -8.59 7.94
CA SER A 69 8.50 -9.22 6.80
C SER A 69 9.53 -9.77 5.80
N GLU A 70 9.04 -10.56 4.83
CA GLU A 70 9.69 -10.67 3.53
C GLU A 70 9.80 -9.31 2.82
N VAL A 71 10.59 -9.24 1.74
CA VAL A 71 10.70 -8.02 0.93
C VAL A 71 9.34 -7.68 0.33
N LEU A 72 8.88 -6.46 0.58
CA LEU A 72 7.60 -5.96 0.11
C LEU A 72 7.67 -5.53 -1.36
N LYS A 73 6.50 -5.28 -1.94
CA LYS A 73 6.35 -4.93 -3.36
C LYS A 73 5.56 -3.63 -3.49
N ASN A 74 5.85 -2.87 -4.56
CA ASN A 74 4.98 -1.76 -4.94
C ASN A 74 3.61 -2.27 -5.43
N GLY A 75 2.61 -1.39 -5.45
CA GLY A 75 1.25 -1.71 -5.89
C GLY A 75 0.35 -2.29 -4.81
N PHE A 76 0.82 -2.40 -3.57
CA PHE A 76 0.06 -2.93 -2.43
C PHE A 76 -0.11 -1.87 -1.35
N ASP A 77 -1.34 -1.67 -0.86
CA ASP A 77 -1.60 -0.84 0.31
C ASP A 77 -1.37 -1.67 1.57
N TYR A 78 -0.21 -1.49 2.19
CA TYR A 78 0.14 -2.20 3.42
C TYR A 78 -0.48 -1.49 4.61
N LEU A 79 -1.32 -2.22 5.34
CA LEU A 79 -2.02 -1.78 6.53
C LEU A 79 -1.41 -2.45 7.76
N TRP A 80 -1.27 -1.69 8.85
CA TRP A 80 -0.74 -2.19 10.12
C TRP A 80 -1.51 -1.61 11.31
N VAL A 81 -1.58 -2.38 12.40
CA VAL A 81 -2.13 -1.95 13.68
C VAL A 81 -1.38 -2.60 14.83
N LYS A 82 -1.28 -1.87 15.94
CA LYS A 82 -0.94 -2.38 17.27
C LYS A 82 -2.01 -1.97 18.27
N VAL A 83 -2.37 -2.88 19.16
CA VAL A 83 -3.15 -2.61 20.36
C VAL A 83 -2.31 -3.06 21.55
N ASP A 84 -1.82 -2.09 22.31
CA ASP A 84 -1.01 -2.32 23.51
C ASP A 84 -1.88 -2.66 24.72
N ASP A 85 -1.33 -3.47 25.61
CA ASP A 85 -1.79 -3.67 26.98
C ASP A 85 -3.28 -4.02 27.12
N LYS A 86 -3.81 -4.82 26.18
CA LYS A 86 -5.22 -5.22 26.21
C LYS A 86 -5.45 -6.25 27.31
N ALA A 87 -6.17 -5.83 28.35
CA ALA A 87 -6.63 -6.73 29.40
C ALA A 87 -7.68 -7.72 28.87
N ILE A 88 -7.44 -9.01 29.12
CA ILE A 88 -8.35 -10.13 28.84
C ILE A 88 -8.81 -10.70 30.18
N GLU A 89 -10.13 -10.69 30.39
CA GLU A 89 -10.71 -11.03 31.69
C GLU A 89 -10.79 -12.54 32.01
N GLY A 90 -10.42 -13.42 31.06
CA GLY A 90 -10.49 -14.88 31.22
C GLY A 90 -11.90 -15.45 31.34
N LYS A 91 -12.90 -14.82 30.72
CA LYS A 91 -14.30 -15.27 30.68
C LYS A 91 -14.54 -16.16 29.46
N ALA A 92 -15.52 -17.07 29.56
CA ALA A 92 -15.93 -17.94 28.44
C ALA A 92 -16.59 -17.18 27.27
N SER A 93 -17.11 -15.97 27.53
CA SER A 93 -17.66 -15.09 26.50
C SER A 93 -16.55 -14.45 25.66
N LYS A 94 -16.81 -14.28 24.36
CA LYS A 94 -15.93 -13.53 23.45
C LYS A 94 -15.70 -12.11 23.97
N GLN A 95 -14.48 -11.61 23.84
CA GLN A 95 -14.10 -10.24 24.14
C GLN A 95 -13.65 -9.55 22.86
N ASN A 96 -14.13 -8.34 22.63
CA ASN A 96 -13.81 -7.59 21.42
C ASN A 96 -12.49 -6.82 21.58
N VAL A 97 -11.68 -6.86 20.53
CA VAL A 97 -10.47 -6.05 20.36
C VAL A 97 -10.68 -5.20 19.11
N GLU A 98 -10.75 -3.88 19.28
CA GLU A 98 -10.87 -2.94 18.16
C GLU A 98 -9.51 -2.77 17.48
N LEU A 99 -9.44 -2.97 16.16
CA LEU A 99 -8.22 -2.82 15.38
C LEU A 99 -8.33 -1.63 14.43
N LYS A 100 -7.57 -0.56 14.69
CA LYS A 100 -7.50 0.64 13.85
C LYS A 100 -6.29 0.59 12.95
N PHE A 101 -6.50 0.15 11.71
CA PHE A 101 -5.43 0.03 10.73
C PHE A 101 -4.95 1.39 10.23
N GLU A 102 -3.63 1.52 10.12
CA GLU A 102 -2.93 2.64 9.50
C GLU A 102 -2.28 2.20 8.19
N ARG A 103 -2.32 3.06 7.18
CA ARG A 103 -1.58 2.87 5.92
C ARG A 103 -0.10 3.12 6.13
N LYS A 104 0.73 2.21 5.65
CA LYS A 104 2.19 2.27 5.72
C LYS A 104 2.86 2.40 4.35
N ALA A 105 2.13 2.17 3.26
CA ALA A 105 2.54 2.48 1.89
C ALA A 105 2.28 3.97 1.54
N VAL A 106 2.84 4.43 0.42
CA VAL A 106 2.64 5.78 -0.12
C VAL A 106 1.72 5.72 -1.33
N ASN A 107 0.69 6.57 -1.39
CA ASN A 107 -0.14 6.73 -2.58
C ASN A 107 0.22 8.03 -3.31
N ILE A 108 0.70 7.91 -4.54
CA ILE A 108 0.92 9.05 -5.43
C ILE A 108 -0.35 9.29 -6.22
N VAL A 109 -0.84 10.53 -6.19
CA VAL A 109 -1.96 11.00 -7.01
C VAL A 109 -1.53 12.24 -7.79
N ILE A 110 -1.66 12.18 -9.11
CA ILE A 110 -1.33 13.29 -10.00
C ILE A 110 -2.61 13.74 -10.68
N ASN A 111 -2.92 15.02 -10.51
CA ASN A 111 -4.02 15.67 -11.19
C ASN A 111 -3.51 16.29 -12.48
N ILE A 112 -4.15 15.95 -13.60
CA ILE A 112 -3.83 16.46 -14.93
C ILE A 112 -4.96 17.41 -15.32
N GLU A 113 -4.60 18.61 -15.76
CA GLU A 113 -5.55 19.62 -16.21
C GLU A 113 -4.98 20.34 -17.44
N SER A 114 -5.76 20.44 -18.52
CA SER A 114 -5.38 21.33 -19.62
C SER A 114 -5.84 22.76 -19.31
N GLY A 115 -4.98 23.73 -19.61
CA GLY A 115 -5.30 25.14 -19.39
C GLY A 115 -6.53 25.58 -20.18
N THR A 116 -7.45 26.30 -19.56
CA THR A 116 -8.72 26.70 -20.20
C THR A 116 -8.56 27.78 -21.28
N SER A 117 -7.38 28.41 -21.40
CA SER A 117 -7.13 29.52 -22.34
C SER A 117 -5.88 29.33 -23.20
N ASN A 118 -5.26 28.15 -23.19
CA ASN A 118 -4.03 27.89 -23.95
C ASN A 118 -4.27 27.16 -25.28
N GLY A 119 -5.54 26.92 -25.65
CA GLY A 119 -5.89 26.21 -26.88
C GLY A 119 -5.60 24.71 -26.84
N ILE A 120 -5.51 24.12 -25.64
CA ILE A 120 -5.22 22.70 -25.43
C ILE A 120 -6.42 22.05 -24.74
N THR A 121 -6.99 21.03 -25.37
CA THR A 121 -8.08 20.22 -24.82
C THR A 121 -7.57 18.81 -24.53
N LEU A 122 -7.73 18.34 -23.29
CA LEU A 122 -7.50 16.93 -22.96
C LEU A 122 -8.73 16.12 -23.38
N THR A 123 -8.56 15.24 -24.36
CA THR A 123 -9.68 14.51 -25.00
C THR A 123 -9.73 13.03 -24.65
N GLY A 124 -8.73 12.49 -23.96
CA GLY A 124 -8.71 11.08 -23.56
C GLY A 124 -7.33 10.56 -23.22
N TRP A 125 -7.26 9.26 -22.93
CA TRP A 125 -6.01 8.51 -22.79
C TRP A 125 -5.59 7.89 -24.11
N ASP A 126 -4.30 7.54 -24.24
CA ASP A 126 -3.87 6.60 -25.26
C ASP A 126 -4.61 5.26 -25.11
N SER A 127 -5.01 4.63 -26.22
CA SER A 127 -5.73 3.35 -26.24
C SER A 127 -4.82 2.13 -26.16
N SER A 128 -3.49 2.31 -26.12
CA SER A 128 -2.52 1.21 -26.03
C SER A 128 -2.51 0.46 -24.68
N GLY A 129 -3.19 0.97 -23.65
CA GLY A 129 -3.21 0.39 -22.30
C GLY A 129 -1.94 0.68 -21.48
N ASP A 130 -1.07 1.56 -21.98
CA ASP A 130 0.20 1.99 -21.42
C ASP A 130 0.22 3.51 -21.18
N SER A 131 -0.96 4.06 -20.86
CA SER A 131 -1.26 5.49 -20.88
C SER A 131 -0.66 6.26 -19.71
N ALA A 132 -0.39 5.59 -18.59
CA ALA A 132 0.33 6.17 -17.47
C ALA A 132 1.24 5.12 -16.84
N LYS A 133 2.50 5.48 -16.66
CA LYS A 133 3.55 4.61 -16.10
C LYS A 133 4.41 5.39 -15.12
N ILE A 134 4.91 4.70 -14.10
CA ILE A 134 5.85 5.25 -13.11
C ILE A 134 7.05 4.32 -12.96
N LEU A 135 8.24 4.87 -12.71
CA LEU A 135 9.38 4.14 -12.15
C LEU A 135 9.30 4.24 -10.63
N PRO A 136 8.67 3.26 -9.96
CA PRO A 136 8.50 3.31 -8.51
C PRO A 136 9.83 3.00 -7.78
N PRO A 137 9.85 3.14 -6.45
CA PRO A 137 10.92 2.66 -5.59
C PRO A 137 11.35 1.23 -5.92
N ASN A 138 12.65 0.98 -5.95
CA ASN A 138 13.20 -0.36 -6.15
C ASN A 138 13.13 -1.15 -4.83
N PRO A 139 12.37 -2.26 -4.75
CA PRO A 139 12.22 -3.05 -3.54
C PRO A 139 13.49 -3.87 -3.27
N ASP A 140 14.50 -3.25 -2.66
CA ASP A 140 15.72 -3.93 -2.26
C ASP A 140 15.51 -4.87 -1.07
N SER A 141 16.56 -5.59 -0.65
CA SER A 141 16.48 -6.56 0.44
C SER A 141 16.08 -5.98 1.80
N LYS A 142 16.10 -4.65 1.96
CA LYS A 142 15.77 -3.95 3.20
C LYS A 142 14.33 -3.44 3.21
N CYS A 143 13.66 -3.35 2.06
CA CYS A 143 12.29 -2.86 1.92
C CYS A 143 11.27 -3.80 2.57
N LYS A 144 11.28 -3.86 3.90
CA LYS A 144 10.53 -4.77 4.75
C LYS A 144 9.77 -3.96 5.81
N MET A 145 8.65 -4.52 6.26
CA MET A 145 7.89 -4.01 7.39
C MET A 145 8.38 -4.64 8.70
N LYS A 146 8.45 -3.84 9.77
CA LYS A 146 8.58 -4.34 11.14
C LYS A 146 7.21 -4.60 11.76
N LEU A 147 7.00 -5.77 12.36
CA LEU A 147 5.74 -6.07 13.03
C LEU A 147 5.52 -5.18 14.26
N SER A 148 6.60 -4.83 14.98
CA SER A 148 6.56 -4.09 16.24
C SER A 148 5.99 -2.68 16.13
N ASP A 149 6.21 -2.00 15.00
CA ASP A 149 5.85 -0.58 14.80
C ASP A 149 5.23 -0.29 13.42
N GLY A 150 5.15 -1.29 12.55
CA GLY A 150 4.60 -1.16 11.20
C GLY A 150 5.45 -0.33 10.25
N SER A 151 6.65 0.11 10.66
CA SER A 151 7.53 0.89 9.79
C SER A 151 8.00 0.04 8.61
N ILE A 152 7.93 0.61 7.41
CA ILE A 152 8.54 0.06 6.21
C ILE A 152 9.85 0.81 5.97
N THR A 153 10.96 0.10 5.92
CA THR A 153 12.24 0.73 5.59
C THR A 153 12.16 1.30 4.17
N PRO A 154 12.37 2.61 3.97
CA PRO A 154 12.27 3.21 2.64
C PRO A 154 13.33 2.66 1.69
N ALA A 155 12.96 2.52 0.42
CA ALA A 155 13.92 2.23 -0.63
C ALA A 155 14.90 3.41 -0.80
N THR A 156 16.09 3.11 -1.33
CA THR A 156 17.11 4.13 -1.62
C THR A 156 17.34 4.35 -3.11
N THR A 157 16.62 3.64 -3.98
CA THR A 157 16.68 3.78 -5.44
C THR A 157 15.29 3.62 -6.03
N VAL A 158 15.12 4.03 -7.30
CA VAL A 158 13.94 3.72 -8.12
C VAL A 158 14.29 2.64 -9.14
N LEU A 159 13.27 1.98 -9.67
CA LEU A 159 13.44 1.04 -10.78
C LEU A 159 14.07 1.75 -12.00
N THR A 160 14.75 0.96 -12.83
CA THR A 160 15.36 1.44 -14.07
C THR A 160 14.37 1.37 -15.23
N ALA A 161 14.61 2.20 -16.26
CA ALA A 161 13.81 2.23 -17.48
C ALA A 161 13.59 0.81 -18.06
N GLY A 162 12.37 0.54 -18.51
CA GLY A 162 11.89 -0.78 -18.94
C GLY A 162 11.22 -1.61 -17.84
N ASN A 163 11.26 -1.17 -16.58
CA ASN A 163 10.59 -1.80 -15.44
C ASN A 163 9.49 -0.93 -14.85
N GLU A 164 8.86 -0.07 -15.67
CA GLU A 164 7.82 0.82 -15.20
C GLU A 164 6.57 0.06 -14.76
N ALA A 165 5.95 0.52 -13.67
CA ALA A 165 4.65 0.04 -13.24
C ALA A 165 3.52 0.85 -13.91
N LYS A 166 2.43 0.17 -14.28
CA LYS A 166 1.22 0.85 -14.78
C LYS A 166 0.53 1.58 -13.64
N MET A 167 0.12 2.81 -13.90
CA MET A 167 -0.69 3.60 -12.97
C MET A 167 -2.18 3.42 -13.30
N THR A 168 -3.03 3.53 -12.27
CA THR A 168 -4.48 3.61 -12.46
C THR A 168 -4.82 4.96 -13.08
N CYS A 169 -5.54 4.95 -14.20
CA CYS A 169 -6.01 6.16 -14.86
C CYS A 169 -7.47 6.42 -14.51
N GLY A 170 -7.78 7.61 -14.01
CA GLY A 170 -9.14 8.10 -13.88
C GLY A 170 -9.75 8.49 -15.22
N GLU A 171 -11.06 8.68 -15.24
CA GLU A 171 -11.77 9.17 -16.43
C GLU A 171 -11.30 10.56 -16.84
N VAL A 172 -11.42 10.86 -18.14
CA VAL A 172 -11.14 12.18 -18.67
C VAL A 172 -12.45 12.94 -18.77
N GLU A 173 -12.61 13.94 -17.91
CA GLU A 173 -13.81 14.78 -17.86
C GLU A 173 -13.45 16.23 -17.66
N ASN A 174 -14.16 17.14 -18.35
CA ASN A 174 -13.98 18.59 -18.19
C ASN A 174 -12.52 19.05 -18.29
N ASN A 175 -11.75 18.49 -19.24
CA ASN A 175 -10.32 18.73 -19.44
C ASN A 175 -9.41 18.30 -18.29
N LYS A 176 -9.90 17.43 -17.41
CA LYS A 176 -9.17 16.92 -16.25
C LYS A 176 -9.10 15.41 -16.29
N ALA A 177 -8.07 14.88 -15.66
CA ALA A 177 -7.92 13.47 -15.37
C ALA A 177 -7.06 13.28 -14.11
N THR A 178 -7.09 12.08 -13.55
CA THR A 178 -6.21 11.71 -12.45
C THR A 178 -5.42 10.47 -12.83
N VAL A 179 -4.22 10.34 -12.28
CA VAL A 179 -3.52 9.05 -12.24
C VAL A 179 -3.05 8.78 -10.83
N SER A 180 -3.07 7.51 -10.42
CA SER A 180 -2.62 7.13 -9.09
C SER A 180 -1.82 5.83 -9.10
N TYR A 181 -0.91 5.72 -8.14
CA TYR A 181 -0.14 4.50 -7.90
C TYR A 181 0.29 4.39 -6.45
N ILE A 182 0.11 3.21 -5.86
CA ILE A 182 0.58 2.88 -4.52
C ILE A 182 1.98 2.31 -4.62
N MET A 183 2.91 2.84 -3.85
CA MET A 183 4.31 2.43 -3.85
C MET A 183 4.88 2.35 -2.43
N LEU A 184 6.01 1.66 -2.31
CA LEU A 184 6.77 1.63 -1.06
C LEU A 184 7.28 3.03 -0.71
N PRO A 185 7.61 3.32 0.57
CA PRO A 185 8.29 4.56 0.92
C PRO A 185 9.65 4.69 0.21
N LEU A 186 10.03 5.93 -0.12
CA LEU A 186 11.31 6.28 -0.74
C LEU A 186 12.05 7.27 0.16
N ILE A 187 13.36 7.12 0.31
CA ILE A 187 14.16 8.06 1.11
C ILE A 187 14.27 9.43 0.43
N ASP A 188 14.12 10.51 1.18
CA ASP A 188 14.09 11.91 0.70
C ASP A 188 15.38 12.71 0.99
N ALA A 189 16.54 12.06 1.17
CA ALA A 189 17.65 12.77 1.82
C ALA A 189 18.41 13.77 0.93
N THR A 190 18.47 13.62 -0.41
CA THR A 190 19.43 14.41 -1.21
C THR A 190 19.05 14.62 -2.69
N SER A 191 17.78 14.89 -3.04
CA SER A 191 17.30 15.16 -4.44
C SER A 191 17.42 14.02 -5.46
N SER A 192 17.73 12.81 -5.00
CA SER A 192 17.70 11.56 -5.78
C SER A 192 17.71 10.39 -4.78
N PRO A 193 16.89 9.34 -4.98
CA PRO A 193 16.11 9.04 -6.18
C PRO A 193 14.74 9.74 -6.23
N VAL A 194 14.27 10.03 -7.44
CA VAL A 194 12.96 10.63 -7.70
C VAL A 194 12.17 9.74 -8.67
N PRO A 195 10.93 9.33 -8.35
CA PRO A 195 10.12 8.57 -9.29
C PRO A 195 9.88 9.36 -10.58
N THR A 196 10.01 8.70 -11.72
CA THR A 196 9.71 9.29 -13.03
C THR A 196 8.37 8.79 -13.51
N VAL A 197 7.48 9.69 -13.93
CA VAL A 197 6.16 9.40 -14.47
C VAL A 197 6.13 9.72 -15.94
N THR A 198 5.59 8.81 -16.74
CA THR A 198 5.32 8.99 -18.18
C THR A 198 3.82 8.89 -18.44
N LEU A 199 3.26 9.91 -19.06
CA LEU A 199 1.85 10.03 -19.41
C LEU A 199 1.71 10.08 -20.93
N ARG A 200 0.81 9.28 -21.47
CA ARG A 200 0.42 9.28 -22.88
C ARG A 200 -1.06 9.61 -22.97
N VAL A 201 -1.35 10.87 -23.27
CA VAL A 201 -2.70 11.44 -23.30
C VAL A 201 -3.05 11.89 -24.71
N LYS A 202 -4.33 11.79 -25.08
CA LYS A 202 -4.86 12.40 -26.30
C LYS A 202 -5.17 13.85 -26.02
N VAL A 203 -4.52 14.71 -26.79
CA VAL A 203 -4.61 16.16 -26.65
C VAL A 203 -4.93 16.77 -28.00
N LYS A 204 -5.93 17.64 -28.03
CA LYS A 204 -6.32 18.42 -29.20
C LYS A 204 -5.86 19.85 -29.02
N ASN A 205 -4.93 20.30 -29.86
CA ASN A 205 -4.51 21.70 -29.91
C ASN A 205 -5.38 22.51 -30.86
N THR A 206 -5.39 23.84 -30.72
CA THR A 206 -6.04 24.75 -31.67
C THR A 206 -5.58 24.47 -33.10
N GLY A 207 -6.53 24.28 -34.01
CA GLY A 207 -6.27 23.97 -35.41
C GLY A 207 -6.21 22.48 -35.75
N GLU A 208 -6.11 21.60 -34.75
CA GLU A 208 -6.22 20.15 -34.97
C GLU A 208 -7.69 19.75 -35.10
N SER A 209 -8.00 18.80 -35.99
CA SER A 209 -9.36 18.26 -36.16
C SER A 209 -9.75 17.33 -35.02
N GLU A 210 -8.80 16.53 -34.54
CA GLU A 210 -8.97 15.49 -33.53
C GLU A 210 -7.82 15.49 -32.51
N GLY A 211 -8.01 14.76 -31.40
CA GLY A 211 -6.99 14.62 -30.37
C GLY A 211 -5.88 13.66 -30.78
N VAL A 212 -4.63 14.10 -30.67
CA VAL A 212 -3.43 13.32 -30.99
C VAL A 212 -2.79 12.82 -29.71
N VAL A 213 -2.27 11.59 -29.71
CA VAL A 213 -1.53 11.05 -28.55
C VAL A 213 -0.22 11.81 -28.40
N ARG A 214 0.00 12.39 -27.22
CA ARG A 214 1.23 13.07 -26.82
C ARG A 214 1.79 12.42 -25.56
N THR A 215 3.11 12.37 -25.49
CA THR A 215 3.86 11.81 -24.36
C THR A 215 4.46 12.93 -23.52
N TYR A 216 4.23 12.87 -22.21
CA TYR A 216 4.79 13.78 -21.21
C TYR A 216 5.55 12.97 -20.18
N THR A 217 6.74 13.44 -19.79
CA THR A 217 7.55 12.79 -18.76
C THR A 217 7.93 13.81 -17.70
N THR A 218 7.77 13.46 -16.43
CA THR A 218 8.14 14.29 -15.29
C THR A 218 8.79 13.47 -14.18
N GLN A 219 9.66 14.11 -13.41
CA GLN A 219 10.13 13.63 -12.12
C GLN A 219 9.22 14.23 -11.02
N LEU A 220 8.98 13.49 -9.94
CA LEU A 220 8.08 13.89 -8.84
C LEU A 220 8.75 14.70 -7.72
#